data_AF-A0A4Z1KVQ6-F1
#
_entry.id   AF-A0A4Z1KVQ6-F1
#
_cell.length_a   1.000
_cell.length_b   1.000
_cell.length_c   1.000
_cell.angle_alpha   90.00
_cell.angle_beta   90.00
_cell.angle_gamma   90.00
#
_symmetry.space_group_name_H-M   'P 1'
#
loop_
_entity.id
_entity.type
_entity.pdbx_description
1 polymer ?
#
loop_
_entity_poly.entity_id
_entity_poly.type
_entity_poly.pdbx_seq_one_letter_code
_entity_poly.pdbx_strand_id
1 'polypeptide(L)'
;MKFAKEFKDALAREGFPPRWVDSAIPYGLLKKSLKKIATELAQCGLDPAALAKLREISSTGPAYLYDFKGSKFRPTLILRLEQGVTVDARLSADTRRYLEDLVNHHRDLSDVSLSDPASDEGGQIVPIDPSSEIEVERPLVREIEVPLTFDAEFFGLLQGDVENLDALQDEEQRALVAEVGDLSRELVKHSEPSRFKKTDQYRWRELFDVYVQAGIFFSDLEKDHGKRDSVAALKRLQWFQSEVVKRGIVDTFKLSPSRKALNQFISINVTLLRNLQFQEINQKAIAKILKKFDKRTTLGARQTFPRLIQSDVIMTEAMARSTTSMKNSPSFF
;
A
#
# COMPACT_ATOMS: atom_id res chain seq x y z
N MET A 1 20.04 -7.99 -6.23
CA MET A 1 20.71 -8.01 -4.90
C MET A 1 20.79 -6.62 -4.27
N LYS A 2 20.93 -5.53 -5.03
CA LYS A 2 21.22 -4.19 -4.52
C LYS A 2 20.10 -3.52 -3.67
N PHE A 3 18.83 -3.62 -4.06
CA PHE A 3 17.75 -2.86 -3.40
C PHE A 3 17.57 -3.09 -1.89
N ALA A 4 17.73 -4.32 -1.38
CA ALA A 4 17.57 -4.55 0.07
C ALA A 4 18.65 -3.83 0.89
N LYS A 5 19.86 -3.73 0.32
CA LYS A 5 20.96 -2.97 0.90
C LYS A 5 20.71 -1.48 0.73
N GLU A 6 20.33 -1.04 -0.47
CA GLU A 6 19.96 0.37 -0.75
C GLU A 6 18.84 0.88 0.18
N PHE A 7 17.82 0.06 0.45
CA PHE A 7 16.72 0.38 1.36
C PHE A 7 17.21 0.58 2.79
N LYS A 8 18.03 -0.35 3.30
CA LYS A 8 18.63 -0.25 4.63
C LYS A 8 19.58 0.95 4.74
N ASP A 9 20.41 1.16 3.72
CA ASP A 9 21.36 2.26 3.65
C ASP A 9 20.62 3.61 3.58
N ALA A 10 19.51 3.70 2.85
CA ALA A 10 18.68 4.90 2.78
C ALA A 10 18.00 5.22 4.12
N LEU A 11 17.44 4.22 4.81
CA LEU A 11 16.89 4.40 6.16
C LEU A 11 17.95 4.90 7.16
N ALA A 12 19.19 4.41 7.05
CA ALA A 12 20.29 4.84 7.91
C ALA A 12 20.85 6.23 7.58
N ARG A 13 20.89 6.60 6.29
CA ARG A 13 21.53 7.82 5.80
C ARG A 13 20.64 9.06 5.94
N GLU A 14 19.34 8.90 5.84
CA GLU A 14 18.39 10.03 5.71
C GLU A 14 17.95 10.62 7.06
N GLY A 15 18.44 10.06 8.18
CA GLY A 15 18.26 10.64 9.51
C GLY A 15 16.81 10.58 10.00
N PHE A 16 16.07 9.53 9.62
CA PHE A 16 14.70 9.32 10.08
C PHE A 16 14.67 9.08 11.60
N PRO A 17 13.58 9.47 12.29
CA PRO A 17 13.37 9.11 13.69
C PRO A 17 13.47 7.58 13.90
N PRO A 18 14.05 7.10 15.01
CA PRO A 18 14.18 5.66 15.27
C PRO A 18 12.85 4.91 15.14
N ARG A 19 11.76 5.46 15.70
CA ARG A 19 10.41 4.91 15.59
C ARG A 19 9.92 4.72 14.14
N TRP A 20 10.34 5.58 13.21
CA TRP A 20 9.98 5.42 11.79
C TRP A 20 10.77 4.28 11.17
N VAL A 21 12.06 4.16 11.50
CA VAL A 21 12.91 3.07 11.01
C VAL A 21 12.39 1.72 11.51
N ASP A 22 11.94 1.66 12.76
CA ASP A 22 11.38 0.45 13.38
C ASP A 22 10.02 0.05 12.76
N SER A 23 9.20 1.03 12.35
CA SER A 23 7.94 0.80 11.63
C SER A 23 8.11 0.62 10.11
N ALA A 24 9.33 0.72 9.57
CA ALA A 24 9.57 0.57 8.14
C ALA A 24 9.38 -0.88 7.67
N ILE A 25 8.98 -1.06 6.41
CA ILE A 25 8.73 -2.39 5.84
C ILE A 25 9.97 -3.30 6.00
N PRO A 26 9.85 -4.47 6.66
CA PRO A 26 10.94 -5.42 6.88
C PRO A 26 11.26 -6.20 5.60
N TYR A 27 11.74 -5.51 4.56
CA TYR A 27 11.98 -6.04 3.21
C TYR A 27 12.87 -7.30 3.20
N GLY A 28 13.83 -7.38 4.13
CA GLY A 28 14.70 -8.53 4.30
C GLY A 28 13.97 -9.79 4.79
N LEU A 29 13.06 -9.65 5.76
CA LEU A 29 12.27 -10.76 6.31
C LEU A 29 11.24 -11.24 5.29
N LEU A 30 10.53 -10.31 4.66
CA LEU A 30 9.58 -10.62 3.58
C LEU A 30 10.26 -11.39 2.44
N LYS A 31 11.49 -11.00 2.06
CA LYS A 31 12.27 -11.73 1.06
C LYS A 31 12.65 -13.16 1.49
N LYS A 32 12.86 -13.40 2.78
CA LYS A 32 13.11 -14.76 3.30
C LYS A 32 11.83 -15.59 3.25
N SER A 33 10.69 -15.01 3.66
CA SER A 33 9.38 -15.67 3.56
C SER A 33 9.05 -16.06 2.11
N LEU A 34 9.34 -15.19 1.13
CA LEU A 34 9.21 -15.51 -0.30
C LEU A 34 10.02 -16.73 -0.80
N LYS A 35 11.09 -17.13 -0.10
CA LYS A 35 11.79 -18.38 -0.43
C LYS A 35 11.03 -19.60 0.09
N LYS A 36 10.42 -19.48 1.27
CA LYS A 36 9.61 -20.54 1.86
C LYS A 36 8.37 -20.81 1.01
N ILE A 37 7.63 -19.77 0.61
CA ILE A 37 6.46 -19.89 -0.29
C ILE A 37 6.81 -20.59 -1.59
N ALA A 38 7.92 -20.19 -2.24
CA ALA A 38 8.34 -20.83 -3.48
C ALA A 38 8.72 -22.30 -3.27
N THR A 39 9.21 -22.67 -2.09
CA THR A 39 9.55 -24.06 -1.74
C THR A 39 8.29 -24.87 -1.46
N GLU A 40 7.33 -24.30 -0.73
CA GLU A 40 6.01 -24.89 -0.46
C GLU A 40 5.25 -25.15 -1.76
N LEU A 41 5.17 -24.16 -2.66
CA LEU A 41 4.57 -24.33 -3.98
C LEU A 41 5.22 -25.46 -4.77
N ALA A 42 6.56 -25.56 -4.76
CA ALA A 42 7.26 -26.64 -5.43
C ALA A 42 7.01 -28.02 -4.79
N GLN A 43 6.90 -28.09 -3.45
CA GLN A 43 6.56 -29.32 -2.72
C GLN A 43 5.14 -29.80 -3.02
N CYS A 44 4.20 -28.90 -3.24
CA CYS A 44 2.85 -29.21 -3.70
C CYS A 44 2.77 -29.56 -5.20
N GLY A 45 3.88 -29.54 -5.93
CA GLY A 45 3.88 -29.69 -7.39
C GLY A 45 3.21 -28.51 -8.12
N LEU A 46 2.98 -27.39 -7.45
CA LEU A 46 2.40 -26.14 -7.99
C LEU A 46 3.50 -25.11 -8.25
N ASP A 47 4.61 -25.57 -8.83
CA ASP A 47 5.70 -24.68 -9.22
C ASP A 47 5.26 -23.68 -10.32
N PRO A 48 6.05 -22.63 -10.59
CA PRO A 48 5.68 -21.63 -11.60
C PRO A 48 5.42 -22.21 -13.00
N ALA A 49 6.06 -23.32 -13.36
CA ALA A 49 5.84 -23.97 -14.65
C ALA A 49 4.49 -24.73 -14.67
N ALA A 50 4.14 -25.41 -13.58
CA ALA A 50 2.86 -26.07 -13.40
C ALA A 50 1.70 -25.06 -13.38
N LEU A 51 1.85 -23.95 -12.65
CA LEU A 51 0.84 -22.88 -12.61
C LEU A 51 0.66 -22.20 -13.97
N ALA A 52 1.74 -21.99 -14.72
CA ALA A 52 1.65 -21.45 -16.09
C ALA A 52 0.88 -22.40 -17.02
N LYS A 53 1.20 -23.71 -16.97
CA LYS A 53 0.47 -24.74 -17.74
C LYS A 53 -1.00 -24.83 -17.36
N LEU A 54 -1.32 -24.80 -16.06
CA LEU A 54 -2.72 -24.78 -15.60
C LEU A 54 -3.48 -23.61 -16.22
N ARG A 55 -2.85 -22.43 -16.26
CA ARG A 55 -3.42 -21.22 -16.90
C ARG A 55 -3.73 -21.38 -18.38
N GLU A 56 -2.93 -22.15 -19.12
CA GLU A 56 -3.11 -22.41 -20.55
C GLU A 56 -4.19 -23.46 -20.85
N ILE A 57 -4.44 -24.39 -19.92
CA ILE A 57 -5.35 -25.53 -20.13
C ILE A 57 -6.83 -25.12 -20.00
N SER A 58 -7.14 -24.03 -19.29
CA SER A 58 -8.53 -23.66 -19.02
C SER A 58 -9.21 -22.97 -20.21
N SER A 59 -10.20 -23.64 -20.81
CA SER A 59 -11.02 -23.14 -21.92
C SER A 59 -12.16 -22.21 -21.49
N THR A 60 -12.54 -22.23 -20.21
CA THR A 60 -13.84 -21.72 -19.73
C THR A 60 -13.69 -20.64 -18.64
N GLY A 61 -12.47 -20.20 -18.34
CA GLY A 61 -12.16 -19.18 -17.32
C GLY A 61 -10.72 -19.24 -16.79
N PRO A 62 -10.37 -18.54 -15.71
CA PRO A 62 -9.07 -18.71 -15.06
C PRO A 62 -8.98 -20.08 -14.36
N ALA A 63 -7.95 -20.87 -14.67
CA ALA A 63 -7.72 -22.20 -14.10
C ALA A 63 -7.52 -22.22 -12.58
N TYR A 64 -7.06 -21.08 -12.05
CA TYR A 64 -6.95 -20.84 -10.63
C TYR A 64 -7.22 -19.37 -10.31
N LEU A 65 -7.74 -19.11 -9.12
CA LEU A 65 -7.96 -17.79 -8.57
C LEU A 65 -7.10 -17.64 -7.33
N TYR A 66 -6.33 -16.56 -7.27
CA TYR A 66 -5.63 -16.15 -6.06
C TYR A 66 -6.25 -14.86 -5.56
N ASP A 67 -7.01 -14.96 -4.49
CA ASP A 67 -7.79 -13.85 -3.94
C ASP A 67 -7.61 -13.74 -2.43
N PHE A 68 -7.94 -12.58 -1.88
CA PHE A 68 -7.85 -12.30 -0.45
C PHE A 68 -9.27 -12.34 0.14
N LYS A 69 -9.68 -13.49 0.67
CA LYS A 69 -11.02 -13.68 1.22
C LYS A 69 -11.12 -13.23 2.68
N GLY A 70 -12.28 -12.67 3.04
CA GLY A 70 -12.71 -12.38 4.42
C GLY A 70 -12.13 -11.11 5.04
N SER A 71 -12.60 -10.78 6.24
CA SER A 71 -12.17 -9.60 7.02
C SER A 71 -10.70 -9.64 7.47
N LYS A 72 -10.05 -10.81 7.40
CA LYS A 72 -8.66 -11.04 7.82
C LYS A 72 -7.67 -11.15 6.64
N PHE A 73 -8.08 -10.70 5.45
CA PHE A 73 -7.21 -10.60 4.26
C PHE A 73 -6.35 -11.85 4.04
N ARG A 74 -6.97 -13.03 4.10
CA ARG A 74 -6.25 -14.29 3.96
C ARG A 74 -6.14 -14.63 2.48
N PRO A 75 -4.92 -14.86 1.96
CA PRO A 75 -4.77 -15.35 0.61
C PRO A 75 -5.39 -16.75 0.51
N THR A 76 -6.16 -16.97 -0.56
CA THR A 76 -6.76 -18.26 -0.87
C THR A 76 -6.47 -18.57 -2.33
N LEU A 77 -5.78 -19.69 -2.56
CA LEU A 77 -5.60 -20.26 -3.89
C LEU A 77 -6.72 -21.26 -4.16
N ILE A 78 -7.58 -20.95 -5.12
CA ILE A 78 -8.70 -21.80 -5.54
C ILE A 78 -8.35 -22.37 -6.91
N LEU A 79 -8.30 -23.69 -7.01
CA LEU A 79 -8.14 -24.40 -8.28
C LEU A 79 -9.52 -24.78 -8.83
N ARG A 80 -9.69 -24.60 -10.12
CA ARG A 80 -10.93 -24.93 -10.83
C ARG A 80 -10.70 -26.15 -11.72
N LEU A 81 -11.32 -27.27 -11.37
CA LEU A 81 -11.20 -28.53 -12.11
C LEU A 81 -12.52 -28.84 -12.84
N GLU A 82 -12.47 -29.09 -14.14
CA GLU A 82 -13.63 -29.56 -14.92
C GLU A 82 -13.69 -31.10 -14.90
N GLN A 83 -14.80 -31.69 -14.44
CA GLN A 83 -14.99 -33.14 -14.49
C GLN A 83 -15.04 -33.63 -15.95
N GLY A 84 -14.26 -34.68 -16.23
CA GLY A 84 -14.07 -35.23 -17.58
C GLY A 84 -12.68 -34.95 -18.18
N VAL A 85 -11.97 -33.95 -17.65
CA VAL A 85 -10.55 -33.73 -17.96
C VAL A 85 -9.76 -34.72 -17.13
N THR A 86 -9.37 -35.84 -17.73
CA THR A 86 -8.20 -36.62 -17.27
C THR A 86 -7.15 -35.60 -16.88
N VAL A 87 -6.77 -35.52 -15.60
CA VAL A 87 -5.75 -34.59 -15.09
C VAL A 87 -4.63 -34.59 -16.12
N ASP A 88 -4.49 -33.51 -16.88
CA ASP A 88 -3.97 -33.59 -18.25
C ASP A 88 -2.57 -34.26 -18.27
N ALA A 89 -2.24 -35.09 -19.26
CA ALA A 89 -0.92 -35.74 -19.38
C ALA A 89 0.25 -34.72 -19.49
N ARG A 90 -0.08 -33.43 -19.51
CA ARG A 90 0.79 -32.25 -19.54
C ARG A 90 1.18 -31.75 -18.15
N LEU A 91 0.45 -32.12 -17.10
CA LEU A 91 0.78 -31.85 -15.70
C LEU A 91 1.81 -32.86 -15.19
N SER A 92 2.67 -32.42 -14.26
CA SER A 92 3.68 -33.31 -13.69
C SER A 92 3.00 -34.40 -12.85
N ALA A 93 3.66 -35.56 -12.71
CA ALA A 93 3.15 -36.65 -11.87
C ALA A 93 2.92 -36.20 -10.42
N ASP A 94 3.79 -35.31 -9.92
CA ASP A 94 3.71 -34.76 -8.57
C ASP A 94 2.50 -33.83 -8.41
N THR A 95 2.25 -32.95 -9.39
CA THR A 95 1.06 -32.07 -9.40
C THR A 95 -0.23 -32.90 -9.44
N ARG A 96 -0.28 -33.92 -10.30
CA ARG A 96 -1.45 -34.81 -10.41
C ARG A 96 -1.72 -35.52 -9.09
N ARG A 97 -0.69 -36.13 -8.49
CA ARG A 97 -0.80 -36.83 -7.21
C ARG A 97 -1.29 -35.92 -6.09
N TYR A 98 -0.78 -34.69 -6.02
CA TYR A 98 -1.21 -33.71 -5.02
C TYR A 98 -2.69 -33.32 -5.20
N LEU A 99 -3.13 -33.06 -6.44
CA LEU A 99 -4.53 -32.73 -6.72
C LEU A 99 -5.47 -33.90 -6.41
N GLU A 100 -5.08 -35.13 -6.76
CA GLU A 100 -5.84 -36.34 -6.45
C GLU A 100 -5.99 -36.54 -4.93
N ASP A 101 -4.90 -36.38 -4.17
CA ASP A 101 -4.92 -36.47 -2.71
C ASP A 101 -5.84 -35.41 -2.09
N LEU A 102 -5.77 -34.17 -2.60
CA LEU A 102 -6.56 -33.05 -2.09
C LEU A 102 -8.06 -33.19 -2.43
N VAL A 103 -8.38 -33.74 -3.62
CA VAL A 103 -9.74 -34.11 -4.03
C VAL A 103 -10.34 -35.19 -3.13
N ASN A 104 -9.54 -36.20 -2.76
CA ASN A 104 -9.97 -37.31 -1.91
C ASN A 104 -10.23 -36.85 -0.47
N HIS A 105 -9.32 -36.05 0.11
CA HIS A 105 -9.52 -35.46 1.44
C HIS A 105 -10.78 -34.56 1.49
N HIS A 106 -11.07 -33.81 0.42
CA HIS A 106 -12.28 -33.01 0.34
C HIS A 106 -13.55 -33.85 0.16
N ARG A 107 -13.44 -35.07 -0.37
CA ARG A 107 -14.55 -36.02 -0.53
C ARG A 107 -14.92 -36.65 0.82
N ASP A 108 -13.92 -37.04 1.61
CA ASP A 108 -14.14 -37.55 2.98
C ASP A 108 -14.81 -36.51 3.89
N LEU A 109 -14.43 -35.23 3.78
CA LEU A 109 -15.06 -34.15 4.54
C LEU A 109 -16.51 -33.88 4.12
N SER A 110 -16.86 -34.06 2.85
CA SER A 110 -18.24 -33.92 2.38
C SER A 110 -19.14 -35.12 2.70
N ASP A 111 -18.59 -36.33 2.74
CA ASP A 111 -19.35 -37.57 2.99
C ASP A 111 -19.68 -37.77 4.48
N VAL A 112 -18.89 -37.19 5.38
CA VAL A 112 -19.16 -37.20 6.83
C VAL A 112 -20.34 -36.28 7.20
N SER A 113 -20.78 -35.39 6.31
CA SER A 113 -21.87 -34.45 6.58
C SER A 113 -23.27 -34.96 6.17
N LEU A 114 -23.40 -36.21 5.69
CA LEU A 114 -24.67 -36.81 5.24
C LEU A 114 -25.01 -38.13 5.96
N SER A 115 -24.89 -38.16 7.29
CA SER A 115 -25.49 -39.22 8.09
C SER A 115 -26.28 -38.66 9.27
N ASP A 116 -27.47 -38.14 8.95
CA ASP A 116 -28.58 -38.12 9.92
C ASP A 116 -29.58 -39.24 9.55
N PRO A 117 -29.93 -40.13 10.49
CA PRO A 117 -30.82 -41.25 10.24
C PRO A 117 -32.29 -40.85 10.44
N ALA A 118 -33.13 -41.40 9.55
CA ALA A 118 -34.56 -41.65 9.73
C ALA A 118 -35.50 -40.44 9.93
N SER A 119 -36.36 -40.21 8.93
CA SER A 119 -37.80 -40.15 9.16
C SER A 119 -38.55 -40.57 7.89
N ASP A 120 -39.45 -41.51 8.14
CA ASP A 120 -40.34 -42.24 7.26
C ASP A 120 -41.54 -41.38 6.82
N GLU A 121 -42.33 -41.95 5.91
CA GLU A 121 -43.69 -41.59 5.45
C GLU A 121 -43.88 -40.85 4.10
N GLY A 122 -44.66 -41.52 3.23
CA GLY A 122 -45.69 -40.87 2.40
C GLY A 122 -45.42 -40.84 0.89
N GLY A 123 -45.79 -41.90 0.18
CA GLY A 123 -45.54 -42.05 -1.26
C GLY A 123 -46.49 -41.33 -2.23
N GLN A 124 -46.07 -41.25 -3.49
CA GLN A 124 -46.92 -41.50 -4.67
C GLN A 124 -46.06 -41.68 -5.93
N ILE A 125 -46.29 -42.77 -6.64
CA ILE A 125 -45.69 -43.12 -7.93
C ILE A 125 -46.64 -42.62 -9.02
N VAL A 126 -46.19 -41.74 -9.91
CA VAL A 126 -46.83 -41.47 -11.21
C VAL A 126 -45.75 -40.99 -12.22
N PRO A 127 -45.97 -41.14 -13.54
CA PRO A 127 -45.05 -41.87 -14.41
C PRO A 127 -44.27 -40.93 -15.34
N ILE A 128 -43.17 -41.50 -15.85
CA ILE A 128 -42.23 -40.96 -16.83
C ILE A 128 -42.94 -40.52 -18.12
N ASP A 129 -42.68 -39.28 -18.56
CA ASP A 129 -42.89 -38.81 -19.94
C ASP A 129 -41.54 -38.34 -20.51
N PRO A 130 -41.04 -38.89 -21.63
CA PRO A 130 -39.71 -38.58 -22.15
C PRO A 130 -39.80 -37.44 -23.16
N SER A 131 -39.61 -36.20 -22.71
CA SER A 131 -39.51 -35.04 -23.60
C SER A 131 -38.24 -34.24 -23.32
N SER A 132 -37.17 -34.66 -23.99
CA SER A 132 -36.11 -33.81 -24.55
C SER A 132 -35.74 -32.56 -23.76
N GLU A 133 -35.10 -32.72 -22.61
CA GLU A 133 -34.13 -31.73 -22.15
C GLU A 133 -32.77 -32.14 -22.71
N ILE A 134 -32.25 -31.34 -23.63
CA ILE A 134 -30.82 -31.30 -23.90
C ILE A 134 -30.22 -30.82 -22.59
N GLU A 135 -29.82 -31.75 -21.72
CA GLU A 135 -28.82 -31.50 -20.71
C GLU A 135 -27.59 -31.00 -21.46
N VAL A 136 -27.47 -29.68 -21.55
CA VAL A 136 -26.15 -29.08 -21.71
C VAL A 136 -25.43 -29.51 -20.44
N GLU A 137 -24.70 -30.63 -20.52
CA GLU A 137 -23.76 -31.07 -19.49
C GLU A 137 -22.87 -29.86 -19.19
N ARG A 138 -23.27 -29.08 -18.19
CA ARG A 138 -22.40 -28.03 -17.67
C ARG A 138 -21.25 -28.82 -17.06
N PRO A 139 -20.01 -28.65 -17.55
CA PRO A 139 -18.89 -29.37 -16.96
C PRO A 139 -18.94 -29.13 -15.46
N LEU A 140 -18.96 -30.19 -14.65
CA LEU A 140 -18.98 -30.06 -13.20
C LEU A 140 -17.66 -29.41 -12.80
N VAL A 141 -17.72 -28.10 -12.59
CA VAL A 141 -16.59 -27.29 -12.17
C VAL A 141 -16.45 -27.46 -10.66
N ARG A 142 -15.43 -28.19 -10.22
CA ARG A 142 -15.10 -28.32 -8.79
C ARG A 142 -14.05 -27.28 -8.41
N GLU A 143 -14.38 -26.44 -7.44
CA GLU A 143 -13.46 -25.49 -6.83
C GLU A 143 -12.80 -26.12 -5.60
N ILE A 144 -11.48 -26.03 -5.52
CA ILE A 144 -10.70 -26.66 -4.45
C ILE A 144 -9.72 -25.65 -3.87
N GLU A 145 -9.76 -25.49 -2.55
CA GLU A 145 -8.86 -24.61 -1.81
C GLU A 145 -7.50 -25.28 -1.56
N VAL A 146 -6.42 -24.61 -1.92
CA VAL A 146 -5.04 -25.05 -1.65
C VAL A 146 -4.55 -24.30 -0.41
N PRO A 147 -4.32 -24.98 0.73
CA PRO A 147 -3.82 -24.35 1.93
C PRO A 147 -2.33 -24.04 1.76
N LEU A 148 -2.02 -22.77 1.51
CA LEU A 148 -0.65 -22.27 1.57
C LEU A 148 -0.45 -21.62 2.95
N THR A 149 0.60 -22.04 3.66
CA THR A 149 0.87 -21.58 5.03
C THR A 149 1.76 -20.34 5.00
N PHE A 150 2.82 -20.36 4.19
CA PHE A 150 3.81 -19.29 4.19
C PHE A 150 3.33 -18.03 3.48
N ASP A 151 2.35 -18.13 2.59
CA ASP A 151 1.77 -16.96 1.94
C ASP A 151 0.84 -16.20 2.90
N ALA A 152 0.06 -16.90 3.72
CA ALA A 152 -0.73 -16.33 4.81
C ALA A 152 0.18 -15.63 5.83
N GLU A 153 1.32 -16.24 6.20
CA GLU A 153 2.33 -15.57 7.02
C GLU A 153 2.89 -14.31 6.34
N PHE A 154 3.21 -14.38 5.05
CA PHE A 154 3.78 -13.26 4.30
C PHE A 154 2.82 -12.08 4.19
N PHE A 155 1.56 -12.33 3.82
CA PHE A 155 0.57 -11.29 3.66
C PHE A 155 0.03 -10.79 5.00
N GLY A 156 -0.04 -11.64 6.03
CA GLY A 156 -0.35 -11.19 7.39
C GLY A 156 0.74 -10.26 7.94
N LEU A 157 2.02 -10.58 7.73
CA LEU A 157 3.13 -9.68 8.08
C LEU A 157 3.05 -8.37 7.29
N LEU A 158 2.92 -8.46 5.96
CA LEU A 158 2.87 -7.28 5.09
C LEU A 158 1.66 -6.38 5.40
N GLN A 159 0.50 -6.95 5.72
CA GLN A 159 -0.67 -6.19 6.13
C GLN A 159 -0.43 -5.48 7.46
N GLY A 160 0.05 -6.19 8.48
CA GLY A 160 0.36 -5.57 9.77
C GLY A 160 1.41 -4.46 9.66
N ASP A 161 2.42 -4.64 8.79
CA ASP A 161 3.41 -3.61 8.51
C ASP A 161 2.79 -2.38 7.82
N VAL A 162 1.86 -2.59 6.88
CA VAL A 162 1.12 -1.49 6.22
C VAL A 162 0.21 -0.76 7.22
N GLU A 163 -0.56 -1.49 8.02
CA GLU A 163 -1.44 -0.90 9.05
C GLU A 163 -0.64 -0.08 10.08
N ASN A 164 0.56 -0.55 10.46
CA ASN A 164 1.46 0.20 11.33
C ASN A 164 2.00 1.48 10.65
N LEU A 165 2.34 1.40 9.36
CA LEU A 165 2.73 2.59 8.60
C LEU A 165 1.59 3.60 8.50
N ASP A 166 0.37 3.15 8.29
CA ASP A 166 -0.81 4.02 8.21
C ASP A 166 -1.07 4.70 9.56
N ALA A 167 -1.03 3.93 10.66
CA ALA A 167 -1.18 4.46 12.01
C ALA A 167 -0.10 5.49 12.36
N LEU A 168 1.15 5.22 11.97
CA LEU A 168 2.26 6.16 12.13
C LEU A 168 2.02 7.43 11.30
N GLN A 169 1.58 7.30 10.05
CA GLN A 169 1.27 8.44 9.19
C GLN A 169 0.14 9.30 9.79
N ASP A 170 -0.92 8.69 10.30
CA ASP A 170 -2.03 9.38 10.95
C ASP A 170 -1.61 10.13 12.22
N GLU A 171 -0.69 9.57 12.99
CA GLU A 171 -0.11 10.24 14.16
C GLU A 171 0.73 11.45 13.74
N GLU A 172 1.66 11.27 12.80
CA GLU A 172 2.50 12.35 12.30
C GLU A 172 1.69 13.46 11.65
N GLN A 173 0.63 13.09 10.94
CA GLN A 173 -0.31 14.01 10.36
C GLN A 173 -0.94 14.90 11.41
N ARG A 174 -1.50 14.29 12.47
CA ARG A 174 -2.15 15.03 13.54
C ARG A 174 -1.17 15.96 14.25
N ALA A 175 0.05 15.49 14.51
CA ALA A 175 1.09 16.31 15.11
C ALA A 175 1.47 17.52 14.23
N LEU A 176 1.69 17.30 12.92
CA LEU A 176 2.03 18.37 11.98
C LEU A 176 0.90 19.38 11.79
N VAL A 177 -0.35 18.94 11.69
CA VAL A 177 -1.51 19.84 11.56
C VAL A 177 -1.65 20.70 12.81
N ALA A 178 -1.45 20.12 14.00
CA ALA A 178 -1.43 20.88 15.25
C ALA A 178 -0.28 21.90 15.26
N GLU A 179 0.93 21.51 14.87
CA GLU A 179 2.10 22.39 14.83
C GLU A 179 1.92 23.57 13.85
N VAL A 180 1.38 23.30 12.66
CA VAL A 180 0.99 24.31 11.66
C VAL A 180 -0.09 25.23 12.23
N GLY A 181 -1.09 24.69 12.92
CA GLY A 181 -2.13 25.47 13.58
C GLY A 181 -1.57 26.40 14.67
N ASP A 182 -0.64 25.92 15.47
CA ASP A 182 0.02 26.67 16.55
C ASP A 182 0.89 27.80 15.98
N LEU A 183 1.70 27.48 14.97
CA LEU A 183 2.52 28.43 14.23
C LEU A 183 1.64 29.53 13.59
N SER A 184 0.51 29.16 13.01
CA SER A 184 -0.44 30.13 12.43
C SER A 184 -0.96 31.12 13.47
N ARG A 185 -1.33 30.65 14.67
CA ARG A 185 -1.80 31.53 15.75
C ARG A 185 -0.68 32.46 16.25
N GLU A 186 0.55 31.96 16.37
CA GLU A 186 1.71 32.78 16.74
C GLU A 186 2.04 33.83 15.67
N LEU A 187 1.98 33.44 14.40
CA LEU A 187 2.16 34.32 13.24
C LEU A 187 1.18 35.50 13.25
N VAL A 188 -0.12 35.23 13.41
CA VAL A 188 -1.17 36.26 13.47
C VAL A 188 -0.89 37.26 14.59
N LYS A 189 -0.52 36.77 15.77
CA LYS A 189 -0.19 37.63 16.92
C LYS A 189 0.99 38.59 16.67
N HIS A 190 1.92 38.21 15.80
CA HIS A 190 3.12 38.99 15.48
C HIS A 190 3.04 39.74 14.14
N SER A 191 2.00 39.48 13.35
CA SER A 191 1.73 40.13 12.06
C SER A 191 0.54 41.10 12.10
N GLU A 192 -0.29 41.09 13.15
CA GLU A 192 -1.43 42.00 13.30
C GLU A 192 -1.02 43.48 13.22
N PRO A 193 -1.62 44.27 12.31
CA PRO A 193 -1.35 45.69 12.20
C PRO A 193 -1.70 46.42 13.50
N SER A 194 -0.69 46.95 14.19
CA SER A 194 -0.88 47.72 15.41
C SER A 194 -0.32 49.12 15.25
N ARG A 195 -1.15 50.14 15.50
CA ARG A 195 -0.72 51.56 15.46
C ARG A 195 0.42 51.89 16.41
N PHE A 196 0.66 51.06 17.43
CA PHE A 196 1.61 51.33 18.51
C PHE A 196 2.66 50.24 18.72
N LYS A 197 2.64 49.13 17.95
CA LYS A 197 3.61 48.04 18.10
C LYS A 197 4.37 47.80 16.80
N LYS A 198 5.67 47.51 16.92
CA LYS A 198 6.49 47.05 15.79
C LYS A 198 6.01 45.67 15.36
N THR A 199 5.82 45.47 14.06
CA THR A 199 5.39 44.20 13.46
C THR A 199 6.43 43.73 12.42
N ASP A 200 6.48 42.42 12.18
CA ASP A 200 7.28 41.82 11.10
C ASP A 200 6.41 41.40 9.91
N GLN A 201 5.20 41.98 9.78
CA GLN A 201 4.20 41.58 8.79
C GLN A 201 4.73 41.59 7.35
N TYR A 202 5.42 42.65 6.92
CA TYR A 202 5.97 42.74 5.56
C TYR A 202 7.08 41.69 5.29
N ARG A 203 7.85 41.31 6.32
CA ARG A 203 8.90 40.28 6.21
C ARG A 203 8.28 38.89 6.05
N TRP A 204 7.19 38.64 6.78
CA TRP A 204 6.40 37.42 6.60
C TRP A 204 5.75 37.36 5.22
N ARG A 205 5.21 38.47 4.69
CA ARG A 205 4.67 38.54 3.33
C ARG A 205 5.75 38.17 2.30
N GLU A 206 6.94 38.77 2.40
CA GLU A 206 8.05 38.48 1.50
C GLU A 206 8.49 37.01 1.58
N LEU A 207 8.61 36.45 2.80
CA LEU A 207 8.94 35.04 2.99
C LEU A 207 7.90 34.11 2.34
N PHE A 208 6.61 34.35 2.58
CA PHE A 208 5.53 33.54 2.03
C PHE A 208 5.43 33.67 0.51
N ASP A 209 5.74 34.83 -0.06
CA ASP A 209 5.80 35.00 -1.51
C ASP A 209 6.88 34.10 -2.13
N VAL A 210 8.09 34.06 -1.54
CA VAL A 210 9.16 33.16 -1.98
C VAL A 210 8.77 31.69 -1.77
N TYR A 211 8.11 31.36 -0.66
CA TYR A 211 7.66 30.00 -0.37
C TYR A 211 6.62 29.48 -1.37
N VAL A 212 5.59 30.29 -1.66
CA VAL A 212 4.56 29.95 -2.66
C VAL A 212 5.19 29.85 -4.05
N GLN A 213 6.10 30.77 -4.40
CA GLN A 213 6.85 30.70 -5.66
C GLN A 213 7.71 29.43 -5.77
N ALA A 214 8.28 28.96 -4.66
CA ALA A 214 9.09 27.74 -4.65
C ALA A 214 8.26 26.51 -5.03
N GLY A 215 6.97 26.48 -4.65
CA GLY A 215 6.08 25.36 -4.89
C GLY A 215 6.70 24.04 -4.40
N ILE A 216 7.12 23.95 -3.14
CA ILE A 216 8.01 22.86 -2.71
C ILE A 216 7.39 21.48 -2.94
N PHE A 217 6.14 21.27 -2.55
CA PHE A 217 5.50 19.95 -2.56
C PHE A 217 4.54 19.73 -3.74
N PHE A 218 4.01 20.81 -4.33
CA PHE A 218 3.07 20.75 -5.46
C PHE A 218 3.26 21.94 -6.39
N SER A 219 2.86 21.76 -7.65
CA SER A 219 2.91 22.79 -8.68
C SER A 219 1.51 23.17 -9.12
N ASP A 220 1.24 24.47 -9.17
CA ASP A 220 0.03 25.01 -9.78
C ASP A 220 0.26 25.44 -11.24
N LEU A 221 1.46 25.21 -11.79
CA LEU A 221 1.80 25.52 -13.18
C LEU A 221 1.21 24.47 -14.13
N GLU A 222 0.52 24.92 -15.18
CA GLU A 222 -0.16 24.07 -16.17
C GLU A 222 0.73 22.97 -16.78
N LYS A 223 2.03 23.23 -16.97
CA LYS A 223 2.99 22.27 -17.53
C LYS A 223 3.39 21.14 -16.59
N ASP A 224 3.40 21.41 -15.28
CA ASP A 224 3.93 20.49 -14.26
C ASP A 224 2.89 20.25 -13.15
N HIS A 225 1.59 20.37 -13.47
CA HIS A 225 0.50 20.36 -12.50
C HIS A 225 0.50 19.05 -11.71
N GLY A 226 0.48 19.16 -10.38
CA GLY A 226 0.36 18.03 -9.46
C GLY A 226 1.50 17.89 -8.45
N LYS A 227 1.62 16.67 -7.92
CA LYS A 227 2.50 16.32 -6.79
C LYS A 227 3.95 16.19 -7.24
N ARG A 228 4.87 16.68 -6.41
CA ARG A 228 6.31 16.50 -6.61
C ARG A 228 6.80 15.28 -5.83
N ASP A 229 7.75 14.57 -6.42
CA ASP A 229 8.48 13.54 -5.70
C ASP A 229 9.45 14.16 -4.70
N SER A 230 9.97 13.34 -3.78
CA SER A 230 10.88 13.79 -2.73
C SER A 230 12.16 14.44 -3.27
N VAL A 231 12.63 14.02 -4.44
CA VAL A 231 13.85 14.54 -5.07
C VAL A 231 13.61 15.95 -5.60
N ALA A 232 12.49 16.17 -6.28
CA ALA A 232 12.08 17.48 -6.76
C ALA A 232 11.75 18.41 -5.59
N ALA A 233 11.04 17.93 -4.58
CA ALA A 233 10.71 18.70 -3.38
C ALA A 233 11.98 19.14 -2.63
N LEU A 234 12.97 18.25 -2.48
CA LEU A 234 14.27 18.59 -1.88
C LEU A 234 14.96 19.73 -2.65
N LYS A 235 15.02 19.65 -3.99
CA LYS A 235 15.63 20.70 -4.81
C LYS A 235 14.92 22.05 -4.65
N ARG A 236 13.58 22.04 -4.59
CA ARG A 236 12.79 23.26 -4.39
C ARG A 236 12.95 23.82 -2.98
N LEU A 237 13.05 22.97 -1.96
CA LEU A 237 13.31 23.40 -0.59
C LEU A 237 14.71 24.02 -0.46
N GLN A 238 15.73 23.44 -1.10
CA GLN A 238 17.08 24.00 -1.17
C GLN A 238 17.10 25.35 -1.89
N TRP A 239 16.36 25.47 -3.00
CA TRP A 239 16.18 26.74 -3.70
C TRP A 239 15.53 27.79 -2.79
N PHE A 240 14.44 27.44 -2.11
CA PHE A 240 13.75 28.33 -1.17
C PHE A 240 14.71 28.83 -0.08
N GLN A 241 15.46 27.92 0.56
CA GLN A 241 16.44 28.28 1.58
C GLN A 241 17.52 29.22 1.04
N SER A 242 18.06 28.93 -0.15
CA SER A 242 19.08 29.76 -0.80
C SER A 242 18.55 31.15 -1.12
N GLU A 243 17.31 31.24 -1.61
CA GLU A 243 16.67 32.50 -1.98
C GLU A 243 16.36 33.36 -0.74
N VAL A 244 15.91 32.73 0.35
CA VAL A 244 15.69 33.40 1.65
C VAL A 244 16.97 34.00 2.22
N VAL A 245 18.10 33.27 2.14
CA VAL A 245 19.41 33.77 2.57
C VAL A 245 19.92 34.88 1.65
N LYS A 246 19.81 34.70 0.33
CA LYS A 246 20.26 35.68 -0.67
C LYS A 246 19.56 37.03 -0.52
N ARG A 247 18.27 37.03 -0.17
CA ARG A 247 17.48 38.26 0.09
C ARG A 247 17.69 38.83 1.49
N GLY A 248 18.44 38.14 2.36
CA GLY A 248 18.68 38.58 3.74
C GLY A 248 17.42 38.56 4.62
N ILE A 249 16.37 37.82 4.23
CA ILE A 249 15.06 37.85 4.90
C ILE A 249 15.20 37.43 6.37
N VAL A 250 16.03 36.43 6.66
CA VAL A 250 16.28 35.91 8.03
C VAL A 250 16.78 37.01 8.96
N ASP A 251 17.75 37.80 8.49
CA ASP A 251 18.40 38.86 9.28
C ASP A 251 17.51 40.09 9.46
N THR A 252 16.49 40.23 8.61
CA THR A 252 15.58 41.37 8.70
C THR A 252 14.64 41.27 9.91
N PHE A 253 14.31 40.06 10.39
CA PHE A 253 13.33 39.84 11.47
C PHE A 253 13.75 40.48 12.79
N LYS A 254 12.98 41.46 13.26
CA LYS A 254 13.32 42.26 14.44
C LYS A 254 12.89 41.58 15.72
N LEU A 255 11.72 40.94 15.72
CA LEU A 255 11.14 40.35 16.91
C LEU A 255 11.70 38.96 17.18
N SER A 256 12.10 38.69 18.43
CA SER A 256 12.55 37.35 18.84
C SER A 256 11.48 36.27 18.61
N PRO A 257 10.18 36.51 18.89
CA PRO A 257 9.13 35.56 18.56
C PRO A 257 9.03 35.26 17.05
N SER A 258 9.14 36.26 16.18
CA SER A 258 9.13 36.04 14.71
C SER A 258 10.28 35.14 14.27
N ARG A 259 11.48 35.31 14.85
CA ARG A 259 12.62 34.42 14.55
C ARG A 259 12.38 32.99 15.01
N LYS A 260 11.73 32.79 16.16
CA LYS A 260 11.33 31.47 16.65
C LYS A 260 10.31 30.81 15.71
N ALA A 261 9.28 31.55 15.31
CA ALA A 261 8.27 31.11 14.35
C ALA A 261 8.89 30.77 12.97
N LEU A 262 9.90 31.53 12.51
CA LEU A 262 10.62 31.22 11.28
C LEU A 262 11.37 29.88 11.37
N ASN A 263 12.07 29.64 12.48
CA ASN A 263 12.76 28.36 12.70
C ASN A 263 11.76 27.19 12.74
N GLN A 264 10.60 27.39 13.38
CA GLN A 264 9.53 26.40 13.40
C GLN A 264 8.96 26.15 12.00
N PHE A 265 8.72 27.21 11.21
CA PHE A 265 8.27 27.09 9.81
C PHE A 265 9.24 26.26 8.96
N ILE A 266 10.54 26.53 9.07
CA ILE A 266 11.58 25.77 8.36
C ILE A 266 11.61 24.32 8.84
N SER A 267 11.50 24.09 10.15
CA SER A 267 11.45 22.75 10.75
C SER A 267 10.28 21.93 10.21
N ILE A 268 9.06 22.50 10.18
CA ILE A 268 7.86 21.85 9.62
C ILE A 268 8.12 21.42 8.17
N ASN A 269 8.70 22.30 7.35
CA ASN A 269 9.00 21.99 5.94
C ASN A 269 10.02 20.86 5.76
N VAL A 270 11.05 20.83 6.61
CA VAL A 270 12.02 19.72 6.62
C VAL A 270 11.34 18.41 7.06
N THR A 271 10.47 18.46 8.07
CA THR A 271 9.71 17.29 8.53
C THR A 271 8.75 16.77 7.46
N LEU A 272 8.05 17.66 6.75
CA LEU A 272 7.19 17.29 5.60
C LEU A 272 8.00 16.59 4.50
N LEU A 273 9.19 17.10 4.17
CA LEU A 273 10.06 16.47 3.19
C LEU A 273 10.52 15.08 3.63
N ARG A 274 10.89 14.90 4.90
CA ARG A 274 11.26 13.60 5.47
C ARG A 274 10.09 12.62 5.42
N ASN A 275 8.88 13.08 5.76
CA ASN A 275 7.68 12.25 5.69
C ASN A 275 7.45 11.75 4.26
N LEU A 276 7.52 12.66 3.27
CA LEU A 276 7.42 12.32 1.85
C LEU A 276 8.49 11.29 1.42
N GLN A 277 9.76 11.48 1.82
CA GLN A 277 10.85 10.52 1.54
C GLN A 277 10.57 9.14 2.14
N PHE A 278 10.10 9.11 3.39
CA PHE A 278 9.78 7.88 4.10
C PHE A 278 8.59 7.14 3.48
N GLN A 279 7.54 7.86 3.05
CA GLN A 279 6.42 7.27 2.33
C GLN A 279 6.89 6.66 1.00
N GLU A 280 7.63 7.42 0.18
CA GLU A 280 8.10 6.95 -1.13
C GLU A 280 8.98 5.70 -1.03
N ILE A 281 9.89 5.66 -0.06
CA ILE A 281 10.80 4.53 0.08
C ILE A 281 10.07 3.26 0.53
N ASN A 282 9.09 3.37 1.45
CA ASN A 282 8.27 2.25 1.89
C ASN A 282 7.35 1.77 0.77
N GLN A 283 6.65 2.66 0.06
CA GLN A 283 5.83 2.29 -1.10
C GLN A 283 6.64 1.59 -2.18
N LYS A 284 7.86 2.06 -2.45
CA LYS A 284 8.78 1.41 -3.38
C LYS A 284 9.21 0.02 -2.89
N ALA A 285 9.40 -0.17 -1.59
CA ALA A 285 9.70 -1.46 -1.00
C ALA A 285 8.52 -2.43 -1.15
N ILE A 286 7.29 -1.99 -0.86
CA ILE A 286 6.06 -2.76 -1.05
C ILE A 286 5.88 -3.15 -2.52
N ALA A 287 5.94 -2.19 -3.44
CA ALA A 287 5.81 -2.47 -4.87
C ALA A 287 6.88 -3.47 -5.36
N LYS A 288 8.11 -3.37 -4.85
CA LYS A 288 9.20 -4.30 -5.20
C LYS A 288 9.04 -5.67 -4.56
N ILE A 289 8.46 -5.79 -3.37
CA ILE A 289 8.25 -7.09 -2.73
C ILE A 289 7.10 -7.83 -3.41
N LEU A 290 6.00 -7.15 -3.72
CA LEU A 290 4.87 -7.70 -4.49
C LEU A 290 5.31 -8.12 -5.90
N LYS A 291 6.09 -7.28 -6.59
CA LYS A 291 6.68 -7.68 -7.88
C LYS A 291 7.59 -8.91 -7.75
N LYS A 292 8.27 -9.09 -6.62
CA LYS A 292 9.12 -10.27 -6.38
C LYS A 292 8.28 -11.51 -6.06
N PHE A 293 7.17 -11.35 -5.34
CA PHE A 293 6.18 -12.39 -5.12
C PHE A 293 5.68 -12.94 -6.44
N ASP A 294 5.11 -12.10 -7.31
CA ASP A 294 4.56 -12.55 -8.59
C ASP A 294 5.59 -13.22 -9.49
N LYS A 295 6.84 -12.73 -9.49
CA LYS A 295 7.93 -13.34 -10.25
C LYS A 295 8.29 -14.76 -9.77
N ARG A 296 8.01 -15.08 -8.52
CA ARG A 296 8.36 -16.37 -7.90
C ARG A 296 7.20 -17.33 -7.82
N THR A 297 5.98 -16.82 -7.73
CA THR A 297 4.78 -17.63 -7.51
C THR A 297 3.84 -17.63 -8.71
N THR A 298 3.92 -16.64 -9.60
CA THR A 298 2.98 -16.44 -10.74
C THR A 298 1.51 -16.26 -10.35
N LEU A 299 1.22 -16.14 -9.04
CA LEU A 299 -0.13 -16.04 -8.49
C LEU A 299 -0.80 -14.67 -8.73
N GLY A 300 -0.02 -13.63 -9.04
CA GLY A 300 -0.56 -12.34 -9.48
C GLY A 300 -1.09 -11.44 -8.35
N ALA A 301 -0.59 -11.61 -7.12
CA ALA A 301 -1.00 -10.82 -5.96
C ALA A 301 -0.81 -9.31 -6.15
N ARG A 302 0.10 -8.85 -7.02
CA ARG A 302 0.24 -7.42 -7.33
C ARG A 302 -1.01 -6.82 -7.98
N GLN A 303 -1.97 -7.56 -8.50
CA GLN A 303 -3.20 -6.96 -9.04
C GLN A 303 -4.30 -6.85 -7.98
N THR A 304 -4.28 -7.75 -7.01
CA THR A 304 -5.32 -7.89 -5.98
C THR A 304 -4.98 -7.11 -4.70
N PHE A 305 -3.70 -7.07 -4.32
CA PHE A 305 -3.18 -6.35 -3.15
C PHE A 305 -3.19 -4.79 -3.24
N PRO A 306 -3.02 -4.11 -4.40
CA PRO A 306 -2.82 -2.65 -4.44
C PRO A 306 -4.06 -1.78 -4.18
N ARG A 307 -5.27 -2.33 -4.14
CA ARG A 307 -6.47 -1.51 -3.91
C ARG A 307 -6.55 -0.96 -2.48
N LEU A 308 -5.69 -1.43 -1.58
CA LEU A 308 -5.75 -1.12 -0.14
C LEU A 308 -4.66 -0.17 0.36
N ILE A 309 -3.62 0.16 -0.44
CA ILE A 309 -2.46 0.98 -0.01
C ILE A 309 -2.44 2.36 -0.68
N GLN A 310 -3.46 2.70 -1.47
CA GLN A 310 -3.45 3.91 -2.30
C GLN A 310 -3.87 5.20 -1.58
N SER A 311 -4.22 5.13 -0.29
CA SER A 311 -4.63 6.28 0.53
C SER A 311 -3.48 7.25 0.88
N ASP A 312 -2.23 6.78 0.89
CA ASP A 312 -1.10 7.46 1.56
C ASP A 312 -0.62 8.75 0.88
N VAL A 313 -0.83 8.89 -0.42
CA VAL A 313 -0.25 10.00 -1.21
C VAL A 313 -1.10 11.28 -1.10
N ILE A 314 -2.32 11.21 -0.57
CA ILE A 314 -3.23 12.35 -0.42
C ILE A 314 -2.78 13.30 0.71
N MET A 315 -2.00 12.80 1.67
CA MET A 315 -1.68 13.50 2.92
C MET A 315 -0.69 14.66 2.77
N THR A 316 0.46 14.44 2.10
CA THR A 316 1.48 15.49 1.91
C THR A 316 0.92 16.71 1.18
N GLU A 317 -0.03 16.50 0.28
CA GLU A 317 -0.71 17.57 -0.46
C GLU A 317 -1.63 18.41 0.45
N ALA A 318 -2.52 17.78 1.21
CA ALA A 318 -3.44 18.49 2.10
C ALA A 318 -2.67 19.37 3.11
N MET A 319 -1.58 18.84 3.67
CA MET A 319 -0.74 19.57 4.62
C MET A 319 0.05 20.68 3.98
N ALA A 320 0.70 20.42 2.85
CA ALA A 320 1.44 21.45 2.14
C ALA A 320 0.49 22.60 1.74
N ARG A 321 -0.75 22.29 1.32
CA ARG A 321 -1.79 23.28 1.06
C ARG A 321 -2.14 24.08 2.32
N SER A 322 -2.23 23.45 3.49
CA SER A 322 -2.42 24.15 4.78
C SER A 322 -1.29 25.13 5.08
N THR A 323 -0.02 24.76 4.83
CA THR A 323 1.12 25.68 5.02
C THR A 323 1.06 26.87 4.07
N THR A 324 0.68 26.67 2.81
CA THR A 324 0.51 27.78 1.84
C THR A 324 -0.70 28.66 2.15
N SER A 325 -1.77 28.09 2.74
CA SER A 325 -2.99 28.81 3.10
C SER A 325 -2.79 29.82 4.24
N MET A 326 -1.71 29.71 5.02
CA MET A 326 -1.35 30.69 6.06
C MET A 326 -1.26 32.13 5.52
N LYS A 327 -0.90 32.31 4.24
CA LYS A 327 -0.87 33.62 3.58
C LYS A 327 -2.25 34.27 3.45
N ASN A 328 -3.32 33.46 3.37
CA ASN A 328 -4.69 33.93 3.16
C ASN A 328 -5.42 34.30 4.47
N SER A 329 -4.76 34.25 5.63
CA SER A 329 -5.40 34.65 6.88
C SER A 329 -5.78 36.15 6.84
N PRO A 330 -6.99 36.54 7.30
CA PRO A 330 -7.48 37.92 7.22
C PRO A 330 -6.55 38.97 7.86
N SER A 331 -5.70 38.55 8.79
CA SER A 331 -4.68 39.37 9.46
C SER A 331 -3.45 39.69 8.60
N PHE A 332 -3.29 39.04 7.44
CA PHE A 332 -2.24 39.32 6.47
C PHE A 332 -2.68 40.18 5.28
N PHE A 333 -3.96 40.57 5.20
CA PHE A 333 -4.46 41.54 4.23
C PHE A 333 -4.43 42.96 4.80
#